data_AF-A0A5E4I4M0-F1
#
_entry.id   AF-A0A5E4I4M0-F1
#
_cell.length_a   1.000
_cell.length_b   1.000
_cell.length_c   1.000
_cell.angle_alpha   90.00
_cell.angle_beta   90.00
_cell.angle_gamma   90.00
#
_symmetry.space_group_name_H-M   'P 1'
#
loop_
_entity.id
_entity.type
_entity.pdbx_description
1 polymer ?
#
loop_
_entity_poly.entity_id
_entity_poly.type
_entity_poly.pdbx_seq_one_letter_code
_entity_poly.pdbx_strand_id
1 'polypeptide(L)'
;MKVNNLIALMAVVVIVQMVLIIGEILPPLAVNSSGNLLFDFAKTAIIAYTGWAFSKSGLKEATTKGVVVTLAGVLITFVAVLIGVVAHRPVLGMVLPSGIYFVLNLLVIGIANIIFGAIVAVIGTLAGRKVKK
;
A
#
# COMPACT_ATOMS: atom_id res chain seq x y z
N MET A 1 -10.98 8.79 -14.67
CA MET A 1 -10.45 9.21 -13.36
C MET A 1 -8.95 9.44 -13.49
N LYS A 2 -8.40 10.53 -12.94
CA LYS A 2 -6.96 10.83 -13.04
C LYS A 2 -6.16 9.98 -12.04
N VAL A 3 -4.93 9.59 -12.37
CA VAL A 3 -4.06 8.80 -11.46
C VAL A 3 -3.85 9.51 -10.12
N ASN A 4 -3.78 10.86 -10.12
CA ASN A 4 -3.63 11.65 -8.91
C ASN A 4 -4.74 11.39 -7.88
N ASN A 5 -5.97 11.13 -8.34
CA ASN A 5 -7.08 10.83 -7.44
C ASN A 5 -6.90 9.45 -6.77
N LEU A 6 -6.33 8.49 -7.49
CA LEU A 6 -6.04 7.14 -6.96
C LEU A 6 -4.87 7.18 -5.97
N ILE A 7 -3.85 7.98 -6.27
CA ILE A 7 -2.73 8.24 -5.37
C ILE A 7 -3.24 8.88 -4.08
N ALA A 8 -4.08 9.93 -4.19
CA ALA A 8 -4.66 10.59 -3.04
C ALA A 8 -5.54 9.64 -2.21
N LEU A 9 -6.36 8.82 -2.87
CA LEU A 9 -7.19 7.84 -2.18
C LEU A 9 -6.36 6.79 -1.43
N MET A 10 -5.33 6.22 -2.09
CA MET A 10 -4.37 5.32 -1.43
C MET A 10 -3.71 6.01 -0.24
N ALA A 11 -3.28 7.26 -0.42
CA ALA A 11 -2.65 8.02 0.65
C ALA A 11 -3.57 8.20 1.85
N VAL A 12 -4.82 8.61 1.63
CA VAL A 12 -5.80 8.79 2.70
C VAL A 12 -6.05 7.46 3.44
N VAL A 13 -6.26 6.37 2.72
CA VAL A 13 -6.49 5.05 3.34
C VAL A 13 -5.32 4.63 4.22
N VAL A 14 -4.09 4.80 3.74
CA VAL A 14 -2.89 4.44 4.51
C VAL A 14 -2.68 5.39 5.68
N ILE A 15 -2.85 6.71 5.51
CA ILE A 15 -2.75 7.69 6.59
C ILE A 15 -3.71 7.34 7.71
N VAL A 16 -4.98 7.07 7.38
CA VAL A 16 -5.99 6.69 8.38
C VAL A 16 -5.56 5.42 9.11
N GLN A 17 -5.12 4.38 8.40
CA GLN A 17 -4.62 3.16 9.04
C GLN A 17 -3.46 3.46 10.00
N MET A 18 -2.46 4.23 9.56
CA MET A 18 -1.28 4.55 10.35
C MET A 18 -1.61 5.38 11.58
N VAL A 19 -2.51 6.37 11.46
CA VAL A 19 -3.00 7.17 12.59
C VAL A 19 -3.71 6.31 13.62
N LEU A 20 -4.56 5.38 13.18
CA LEU A 20 -5.25 4.45 14.08
C LEU A 20 -4.27 3.51 14.79
N ILE A 21 -3.19 3.08 14.13
CA ILE A 21 -2.14 2.25 14.75
C ILE A 21 -1.33 3.06 15.77
N ILE A 22 -0.89 4.26 15.41
CA ILE A 22 -0.13 5.15 16.31
C ILE A 22 -0.98 5.55 17.52
N GLY A 23 -2.28 5.77 17.31
CA GLY A 23 -3.27 6.06 18.35
C GLY A 23 -3.73 4.84 19.15
N GLU A 24 -3.14 3.66 18.93
CA GLU A 24 -3.45 2.40 19.62
C GLU A 24 -4.90 1.89 19.47
N ILE A 25 -5.65 2.44 18.52
CA ILE A 25 -6.99 1.98 18.17
C ILE A 25 -6.91 0.69 17.33
N LEU A 26 -5.88 0.59 16.49
CA LEU A 26 -5.53 -0.63 15.77
C LEU A 26 -4.20 -1.20 16.29
N PRO A 27 -4.07 -2.54 16.30
CA PRO A 27 -2.81 -3.16 16.65
C PRO A 27 -1.78 -2.98 15.52
N PRO A 28 -0.49 -3.17 15.82
CA PRO A 28 0.58 -3.07 14.83
C PRO A 28 0.36 -3.95 13.59
N LEU A 29 0.96 -3.58 12.45
CA LEU A 29 0.72 -4.25 11.16
C LEU A 29 1.03 -5.76 11.17
N ALA A 30 2.05 -6.22 11.92
CA ALA A 30 2.36 -7.65 12.03
C ALA A 30 1.27 -8.46 12.76
N VAL A 31 0.38 -7.80 13.50
CA VAL A 31 -0.78 -8.42 14.14
C VAL A 31 -1.91 -8.44 13.11
N ASN A 32 -2.18 -9.63 12.56
CA ASN A 32 -3.25 -9.90 11.58
C ASN A 32 -4.65 -9.71 12.18
N SER A 33 -4.99 -8.47 12.51
CA SER A 33 -6.30 -8.08 13.02
C SER A 33 -7.29 -7.86 11.88
N SER A 34 -8.58 -8.09 12.14
CA SER A 34 -9.64 -7.83 11.18
C SER A 34 -9.65 -6.37 10.69
N GLY A 35 -9.25 -5.42 11.55
CA GLY A 35 -9.08 -4.02 11.18
C GLY A 35 -7.98 -3.82 10.14
N ASN A 36 -6.78 -4.36 10.38
CA ASN A 36 -5.68 -4.28 9.42
C ASN A 36 -6.03 -4.94 8.09
N LEU A 37 -6.70 -6.10 8.12
CA LEU A 37 -7.18 -6.79 6.92
C LEU A 37 -8.14 -5.92 6.10
N LEU A 38 -9.05 -5.18 6.74
CA LEU A 38 -9.98 -4.29 6.03
C LEU A 38 -9.25 -3.18 5.27
N PHE A 39 -8.23 -2.58 5.88
CA PHE A 39 -7.37 -1.61 5.19
C PHE A 39 -6.56 -2.26 4.06
N ASP A 40 -6.04 -3.48 4.26
CA ASP A 40 -5.32 -4.22 3.21
C ASP A 40 -6.22 -4.56 2.02
N PHE A 41 -7.48 -4.93 2.26
CA PHE A 41 -8.49 -5.11 1.22
C PHE A 41 -8.78 -3.80 0.49
N ALA A 42 -8.95 -2.68 1.21
CA ALA A 42 -9.18 -1.39 0.60
C ALA A 42 -8.01 -0.96 -0.31
N LYS A 43 -6.76 -1.10 0.18
CA LYS A 43 -5.54 -0.81 -0.60
C LYS A 43 -5.47 -1.68 -1.85
N THR A 44 -5.70 -2.99 -1.70
CA THR A 44 -5.71 -3.93 -2.83
C THR A 44 -6.78 -3.60 -3.85
N ALA A 45 -7.98 -3.22 -3.40
CA ALA A 45 -9.09 -2.81 -4.29
C ALA A 45 -8.75 -1.54 -5.07
N ILE A 46 -8.09 -0.55 -4.44
CA ILE A 46 -7.63 0.68 -5.13
C ILE A 46 -6.62 0.33 -6.23
N ILE A 47 -5.67 -0.57 -5.95
CA ILE A 47 -4.67 -1.02 -6.94
C ILE A 47 -5.36 -1.78 -8.09
N ALA A 48 -6.25 -2.72 -7.79
CA ALA A 48 -6.99 -3.47 -8.79
C ALA A 48 -7.84 -2.55 -9.67
N TYR A 49 -8.53 -1.60 -9.06
CA TYR A 49 -9.31 -0.59 -9.76
C TYR A 49 -8.43 0.34 -10.61
N THR A 50 -7.22 0.67 -10.17
CA THR A 50 -6.23 1.38 -11.00
C THR A 50 -5.97 0.61 -12.29
N GLY A 51 -5.69 -0.69 -12.19
CA GLY A 51 -5.54 -1.57 -13.35
C GLY A 51 -6.76 -1.55 -14.27
N TRP A 52 -7.96 -1.69 -13.69
CA TRP A 52 -9.21 -1.68 -14.44
C TRP A 52 -9.51 -0.34 -15.14
N ALA A 53 -9.21 0.78 -14.48
CA ALA A 53 -9.45 2.13 -14.98
C ALA A 53 -8.57 2.45 -16.21
N PHE A 54 -7.32 2.00 -16.19
CA PHE A 54 -6.35 2.19 -17.29
C PHE A 54 -6.30 1.02 -18.27
N SER A 55 -7.29 0.12 -18.25
CA SER A 55 -7.24 -1.12 -19.04
C SER A 55 -7.20 -0.93 -20.56
N LYS A 56 -7.73 0.20 -21.04
CA LYS A 56 -7.73 0.61 -22.46
C LYS A 56 -6.39 1.21 -22.91
N SER A 57 -5.60 1.77 -21.99
CA SER A 57 -4.33 2.43 -22.31
C SER A 57 -3.17 1.45 -22.52
N GLY A 58 -3.35 0.18 -22.17
CA GLY A 58 -2.34 -0.87 -22.33
C GLY A 58 -1.82 -1.42 -21.01
N LEU A 59 -1.23 -2.62 -21.06
CA LEU A 59 -0.71 -3.30 -19.88
C LEU A 59 0.42 -2.51 -19.22
N LYS A 60 1.37 -2.01 -20.02
CA LYS A 60 2.52 -1.24 -19.53
C LYS A 60 2.07 -0.03 -18.72
N GLU A 61 1.15 0.77 -19.25
CA GLU A 61 0.68 1.97 -18.56
C GLU A 61 -0.09 1.62 -17.27
N ALA A 62 -1.00 0.66 -17.32
CA ALA A 62 -1.76 0.24 -16.15
C ALA A 62 -0.85 -0.29 -15.03
N THR A 63 0.17 -1.08 -15.36
CA THR A 63 1.18 -1.55 -14.41
C THR A 63 1.98 -0.38 -13.83
N THR A 64 2.46 0.55 -14.66
CA THR A 64 3.18 1.74 -14.16
C THR A 64 2.32 2.57 -13.22
N LYS A 65 1.03 2.80 -13.54
CA LYS A 65 0.13 3.53 -12.64
C LYS A 65 -0.12 2.76 -11.34
N GLY A 66 -0.30 1.43 -11.40
CA GLY A 66 -0.44 0.58 -10.22
C GLY A 66 0.77 0.64 -9.28
N VAL A 67 1.98 0.62 -9.85
CA VAL A 67 3.23 0.79 -9.10
C VAL A 67 3.28 2.16 -8.42
N VAL A 68 2.98 3.23 -9.14
CA VAL A 68 2.99 4.60 -8.59
C VAL A 68 1.98 4.77 -7.46
N VAL A 69 0.77 4.22 -7.62
CA VAL A 69 -0.25 4.24 -6.55
C VAL A 69 0.24 3.47 -5.33
N THR A 70 0.87 2.31 -5.52
CA THR A 70 1.39 1.49 -4.42
C THR A 70 2.56 2.16 -3.70
N LEU A 71 3.45 2.82 -4.44
CA LEU A 71 4.57 3.59 -3.90
C LEU A 71 4.11 4.67 -2.93
N ALA A 72 3.00 5.36 -3.23
CA ALA A 72 2.46 6.37 -2.33
C ALA A 72 2.10 5.79 -0.96
N GLY A 73 1.48 4.60 -0.92
CA GLY A 73 1.17 3.90 0.33
C GLY A 73 2.42 3.42 1.08
N VAL A 74 3.41 2.90 0.37
CA VAL A 74 4.69 2.48 0.96
C VAL A 74 5.41 3.65 1.62
N LEU A 75 5.49 4.81 0.95
CA LEU A 75 6.17 6.00 1.48
C LEU A 75 5.50 6.51 2.77
N ILE A 76 4.17 6.57 2.79
CA ILE A 76 3.42 7.00 3.99
C ILE A 76 3.64 6.01 5.13
N THR A 77 3.65 4.71 4.82
CA THR A 77 3.94 3.68 5.82
C THR A 77 5.34 3.91 6.41
N PHE A 78 6.37 4.12 5.58
CA PHE A 78 7.72 4.39 6.07
C PHE A 78 7.79 5.61 6.99
N VAL A 79 7.15 6.73 6.60
CA VAL A 79 7.07 7.93 7.44
C VAL A 79 6.38 7.63 8.77
N ALA A 80 5.26 6.89 8.75
CA ALA A 80 4.56 6.51 9.96
C ALA A 80 5.41 5.62 10.88
N VAL A 81 6.18 4.69 10.33
CA VAL A 81 7.07 3.86 11.15
C VAL A 81 8.18 4.72 11.78
N LEU A 82 8.76 5.68 11.06
CA LEU A 82 9.73 6.62 11.64
C LEU A 82 9.11 7.45 12.78
N ILE A 83 7.89 7.96 12.59
CA ILE A 83 7.14 8.66 13.64
C ILE A 83 6.89 7.74 14.84
N GLY A 84 6.46 6.50 14.59
CA GLY A 84 6.23 5.50 15.63
C GLY A 84 7.50 5.20 16.43
N VAL A 85 8.66 5.08 15.78
CA VAL A 85 9.95 4.91 16.46
C VAL A 85 10.25 6.09 17.40
N VAL A 86 10.06 7.32 16.94
CA VAL A 86 10.28 8.53 17.77
C VAL A 86 9.27 8.59 18.93
N ALA A 87 8.04 8.16 18.71
CA ALA A 87 6.98 8.14 19.72
C ALA A 87 6.98 6.88 20.61
N HIS A 88 7.97 5.99 20.46
CA HIS A 88 8.02 4.68 21.13
C HIS A 88 6.74 3.82 20.93
N ARG A 89 6.07 3.97 19.78
CA ARG A 89 4.89 3.18 19.38
C ARG A 89 5.24 2.24 18.22
N PRO A 90 5.06 0.91 18.37
CA PRO A 90 5.44 -0.03 17.32
C PRO A 90 4.41 -0.07 16.19
N VAL A 91 4.66 0.61 15.07
CA VAL A 91 3.74 0.60 13.92
C VAL A 91 3.77 -0.73 13.15
N LEU A 92 4.97 -1.29 12.95
CA LEU A 92 5.13 -2.59 12.28
C LEU A 92 4.92 -3.77 13.24
N GLY A 93 5.03 -3.55 14.56
CA GLY A 93 5.00 -4.64 15.55
C GLY A 93 6.31 -5.44 15.61
N MET A 94 7.39 -4.91 15.02
CA MET A 94 8.71 -5.55 15.04
C MET A 94 9.66 -4.72 15.90
N VAL A 95 10.37 -5.40 16.80
CA VAL A 95 11.53 -4.84 17.52
C VAL A 95 12.76 -5.42 16.86
N LEU A 96 13.53 -4.59 16.16
CA LEU A 96 14.76 -5.02 15.50
C LEU A 96 15.98 -4.59 16.30
N PRO A 97 16.98 -5.48 16.46
CA PRO A 97 18.14 -5.23 17.30
C PRO A 97 19.11 -4.16 16.75
N SER A 98 18.96 -3.75 15.49
CA SER A 98 19.76 -2.67 14.91
C SER A 98 18.98 -1.85 13.87
N GLY A 99 19.34 -0.58 13.73
CA GLY A 99 18.78 0.32 12.71
C GLY A 99 19.05 -0.15 11.27
N ILE A 100 20.15 -0.86 11.04
CA ILE A 100 20.48 -1.40 9.71
C ILE A 100 19.48 -2.48 9.30
N TYR A 101 19.18 -3.43 10.19
CA TYR A 101 18.17 -4.46 9.91
C TYR A 101 16.78 -3.88 9.72
N PHE A 102 16.47 -2.77 10.41
CA PHE A 102 15.21 -2.06 10.24
C PHE A 102 15.08 -1.43 8.85
N VAL A 103 16.10 -0.71 8.37
CA VAL A 103 16.11 -0.13 7.02
C VAL A 103 16.03 -1.22 5.94
N LEU A 104 16.79 -2.31 6.09
CA LEU A 104 16.74 -3.43 5.14
C LEU A 104 15.35 -4.07 5.09
N ASN A 105 14.71 -4.31 6.23
CA ASN A 105 13.34 -4.84 6.26
C ASN A 105 12.35 -3.89 5.60
N LEU A 106 12.43 -2.58 5.86
CA LEU A 106 11.59 -1.59 5.19
C LEU A 106 11.77 -1.66 3.68
N LEU A 107 13.01 -1.71 3.18
CA LEU A 107 13.30 -1.83 1.74
C LEU A 107 12.71 -3.10 1.14
N VAL A 108 12.90 -4.26 1.78
CA VAL A 108 12.34 -5.53 1.33
C VAL A 108 10.82 -5.48 1.27
N ILE A 109 10.16 -4.96 2.32
CA ILE A 109 8.71 -4.78 2.36
C ILE A 109 8.25 -3.83 1.25
N GLY A 110 8.97 -2.72 1.03
CA GLY A 110 8.66 -1.75 -0.02
C GLY A 110 8.73 -2.36 -1.41
N ILE A 111 9.80 -3.10 -1.71
CA ILE A 111 9.98 -3.81 -2.99
C ILE A 111 8.87 -4.85 -3.18
N ALA A 112 8.59 -5.66 -2.15
CA ALA A 112 7.55 -6.68 -2.21
C ALA A 112 6.16 -6.06 -2.49
N ASN A 113 5.83 -4.95 -1.83
CA ASN A 113 4.58 -4.22 -2.06
C ASN A 113 4.51 -3.67 -3.49
N ILE A 114 5.60 -3.10 -4.02
CA ILE A 114 5.64 -2.61 -5.41
C ILE A 114 5.36 -3.74 -6.40
N ILE A 115 6.01 -4.89 -6.22
CA ILE A 115 5.82 -6.07 -7.07
C ILE A 115 4.36 -6.56 -6.97
N PHE A 116 3.83 -6.67 -5.76
CA PHE A 116 2.43 -7.03 -5.53
C PHE A 116 1.48 -6.04 -6.21
N GLY A 117 1.75 -4.75 -6.08
CA GLY A 117 0.97 -3.68 -6.70
C GLY A 117 0.96 -3.77 -8.24
N ALA A 118 2.10 -4.08 -8.84
CA ALA A 118 2.21 -4.33 -10.27
C ALA A 118 1.34 -5.53 -10.70
N ILE A 119 1.42 -6.65 -9.99
CA ILE A 119 0.67 -7.88 -10.29
C ILE A 119 -0.84 -7.63 -10.18
N VAL A 120 -1.29 -7.01 -9.09
CA VAL A 120 -2.72 -6.72 -8.87
C VAL A 120 -3.25 -5.75 -9.92
N ALA A 121 -2.47 -4.74 -10.34
CA ALA A 121 -2.86 -3.85 -11.42
C ALA A 121 -2.98 -4.58 -12.78
N VAL A 122 -2.11 -5.55 -13.05
CA VAL A 122 -2.23 -6.41 -14.24
C VAL A 122 -3.53 -7.21 -14.19
N ILE A 123 -3.85 -7.83 -13.06
CA ILE A 123 -5.11 -8.59 -12.88
C ILE A 123 -6.32 -7.68 -13.13
N GLY A 124 -6.34 -6.48 -12.53
CA GLY A 124 -7.41 -5.49 -12.76
C GLY A 124 -7.55 -5.08 -14.22
N THR A 125 -6.42 -4.95 -14.93
CA THR A 125 -6.39 -4.64 -16.37
C THR A 125 -7.04 -5.75 -17.19
N LEU A 126 -6.69 -7.01 -16.91
CA LEU A 126 -7.24 -8.17 -17.60
C LEU A 126 -8.76 -8.28 -17.39
N ALA A 127 -9.23 -8.07 -16.16
CA ALA A 127 -10.66 -8.03 -15.85
C ALA A 127 -11.36 -6.90 -16.62
N GLY A 128 -10.77 -5.69 -16.64
CA GLY A 128 -11.33 -4.54 -17.35
C GLY A 128 -11.38 -4.71 -18.87
N ARG A 129 -10.46 -5.47 -19.46
CA ARG A 129 -10.49 -5.78 -20.90
C ARG A 129 -11.58 -6.77 -21.27
N LYS A 130 -11.94 -7.71 -20.39
CA LYS A 130 -13.03 -8.66 -20.64
C LYS A 130 -14.40 -7.99 -20.59
N VAL A 131 -14.58 -7.02 -19.70
CA VAL A 131 -15.87 -6.33 -19.48
C VAL A 131 -16.12 -5.21 -20.50
N LYS A 132 -15.05 -4.57 -21.00
CA LYS A 132 -15.14 -3.44 -21.95
C LYS A 132 -14.99 -3.85 -23.42
N LYS A 133 -14.92 -5.17 -23.69
CA LYS A 133 -15.07 -5.75 -25.03
C LYS A 133 -16.56 -5.92 -25.30
#